data_AF-A0A6J5YA96-F1
#
_entry.id   AF-A0A6J5YA96-F1
#
_cell.length_a   1.000
_cell.length_b   1.000
_cell.length_c   1.000
_cell.angle_alpha   90.00
_cell.angle_beta   90.00
_cell.angle_gamma   90.00
#
_symmetry.space_group_name_H-M   'P 1'
#
loop_
_entity.id
_entity.type
_entity.pdbx_description
1 polymer ?
#
loop_
_entity_poly.entity_id
_entity_poly.type
_entity_poly.pdbx_seq_one_letter_code
_entity_poly.pdbx_strand_id
1 'polypeptide(L)'
;MALPIFRTSLAAVICSSVALGFLALGRAGFAVNHMDIAPKYAGIVMGVSNTAGTLAGIIGVDLTGKLLEAAKFVHSDLSNPESWRSVFMIPGVLCIFSSLGFLLFSTGERIFH
;
A
#
# COMPACT_ATOMS: atom_id res chain seq x y z
N MET A 1 11.20 -2.37 -2.40
CA MET A 1 12.41 -2.48 -1.55
C MET A 1 13.68 -2.22 -2.37
N ALA A 2 13.78 -1.08 -3.06
CA ALA A 2 14.93 -0.74 -3.93
C ALA A 2 15.17 0.78 -4.08
N LEU A 3 14.17 1.61 -3.78
CA LEU A 3 14.24 3.07 -3.92
C LEU A 3 15.40 3.75 -3.17
N PRO A 4 15.75 3.40 -1.91
CA PRO A 4 16.88 4.06 -1.23
C PRO A 4 18.26 3.62 -1.77
N ILE A 5 18.32 2.63 -2.67
CA ILE A 5 19.57 2.11 -3.24
C ILE A 5 19.93 2.86 -4.54
N PHE A 6 18.93 3.40 -5.25
CA PHE A 6 19.17 4.12 -6.50
C PHE A 6 19.69 5.53 -6.23
N ARG A 7 20.97 5.75 -6.50
CA ARG A 7 21.64 7.07 -6.39
C ARG A 7 21.33 8.00 -7.57
N THR A 8 20.70 7.49 -8.63
CA THR A 8 20.34 8.22 -9.86
C THR A 8 18.83 8.46 -9.95
N SER A 9 18.43 9.72 -10.16
CA SER A 9 17.01 10.12 -10.21
C SER A 9 16.20 9.35 -11.26
N LEU A 10 16.78 9.09 -12.44
CA LEU A 10 16.12 8.35 -13.52
C LEU A 10 15.74 6.92 -13.09
N ALA A 11 16.67 6.20 -12.46
CA ALA A 11 16.44 4.83 -12.02
C ALA A 11 15.36 4.76 -10.93
N ALA A 12 15.35 5.73 -10.00
CA ALA A 12 14.32 5.84 -8.98
C ALA A 12 12.93 6.11 -9.59
N VAL A 13 12.83 7.00 -10.59
CA VAL A 13 11.57 7.29 -11.29
C VAL A 13 11.07 6.06 -12.04
N ILE A 14 11.92 5.40 -12.84
CA ILE A 14 11.52 4.21 -13.60
C ILE A 14 11.06 3.10 -12.65
N CYS A 15 11.80 2.84 -11.57
CA CYS A 15 11.44 1.85 -10.56
C CYS A 15 10.09 2.17 -9.89
N SER A 16 9.87 3.44 -9.51
CA SER A 16 8.61 3.89 -8.92
C SER A 16 7.44 3.76 -9.89
N SER A 17 7.63 4.14 -11.15
CA SER A 17 6.59 4.05 -12.18
C SER A 17 6.17 2.61 -12.43
N VAL A 18 7.12 1.68 -12.52
CA VAL A 18 6.83 0.24 -12.69
C VAL A 18 6.10 -0.30 -11.46
N ALA A 19 6.53 0.06 -10.25
CA ALA A 19 5.87 -0.37 -9.02
C ALA A 19 4.42 0.15 -8.93
N LEU A 20 4.20 1.42 -9.26
CA LEU A 20 2.86 2.03 -9.31
C LEU A 20 1.99 1.41 -10.42
N GLY A 21 2.59 1.02 -11.55
CA GLY A 21 1.90 0.29 -12.61
C GLY A 21 1.35 -1.05 -12.13
N PHE A 22 2.17 -1.86 -11.43
CA PHE A 22 1.70 -3.11 -10.83
C PHE A 22 0.63 -2.89 -9.76
N LEU A 23 0.77 -1.84 -8.94
CA LEU A 23 -0.25 -1.46 -7.97
C LEU A 23 -1.59 -1.14 -8.66
N ALA A 24 -1.56 -0.44 -9.79
CA ALA A 24 -2.76 -0.10 -10.56
C ALA A 24 -3.46 -1.36 -11.09
N LEU A 25 -2.69 -2.36 -11.58
CA LEU A 25 -3.24 -3.64 -12.02
C LEU A 25 -3.97 -4.38 -10.87
N GLY A 26 -3.38 -4.40 -9.67
CA GLY A 26 -4.03 -5.00 -8.49
C GLY A 26 -5.31 -4.25 -8.08
N ARG A 27 -5.30 -2.91 -8.13
CA ARG A 27 -6.46 -2.08 -7.82
C ARG A 27 -7.61 -2.28 -8.82
N ALA A 28 -7.30 -2.50 -10.10
CA ALA A 28 -8.30 -2.78 -11.12
C ALA A 28 -9.08 -4.06 -10.80
N GLY A 29 -8.38 -5.14 -10.42
CA GLY A 29 -9.02 -6.40 -9.99
C GLY A 29 -9.89 -6.24 -8.74
N PHE A 30 -9.40 -5.51 -7.74
CA PHE A 30 -10.17 -5.23 -6.52
C PHE A 30 -11.46 -4.43 -6.80
N ALA A 31 -11.40 -3.44 -7.70
CA ALA A 31 -12.55 -2.59 -8.00
C ALA A 31 -13.69 -3.37 -8.65
N VAL A 32 -13.39 -4.28 -9.59
CA VAL A 32 -14.42 -5.12 -10.24
C VAL A 32 -14.98 -6.19 -9.31
N ASN A 33 -14.16 -6.71 -8.38
CA ASN A 33 -14.58 -7.75 -7.42
C ASN A 33 -15.82 -7.36 -6.58
N HIS A 34 -16.00 -6.07 -6.29
CA HIS A 34 -17.18 -5.58 -5.55
C HIS A 34 -18.48 -5.76 -6.36
N MET A 35 -18.39 -5.56 -7.68
CA MET A 35 -19.52 -5.73 -8.59
C MET A 35 -19.83 -7.21 -8.82
N ASP A 36 -18.79 -8.05 -8.87
CA ASP A 36 -18.93 -9.50 -9.06
C ASP A 36 -19.58 -10.16 -7.84
N ILE A 37 -19.18 -9.79 -6.62
CA ILE A 37 -19.70 -10.35 -5.37
C ILE A 37 -21.12 -9.85 -5.04
N ALA A 38 -21.38 -8.54 -5.21
CA ALA A 38 -22.58 -7.89 -4.71
C ALA A 38 -23.12 -6.80 -5.66
N PRO A 39 -23.65 -7.14 -6.85
CA PRO A 39 -24.03 -6.16 -7.87
C PRO A 39 -25.07 -5.13 -7.41
N LYS A 40 -26.01 -5.51 -6.52
CA LYS A 40 -27.02 -4.59 -5.95
C LYS A 40 -26.46 -3.66 -4.87
N TYR A 41 -25.38 -4.04 -4.18
CA TYR A 41 -24.81 -3.33 -3.03
C TYR A 41 -23.36 -2.87 -3.24
N ALA A 42 -22.83 -3.00 -4.46
CA ALA A 42 -21.42 -2.76 -4.80
C ALA A 42 -20.94 -1.38 -4.35
N GLY A 43 -21.77 -0.35 -4.49
CA GLY A 43 -21.45 1.01 -4.05
C GLY A 43 -21.27 1.13 -2.52
N ILE A 44 -22.07 0.42 -1.73
CA ILE A 44 -21.96 0.43 -0.27
C ILE A 44 -20.69 -0.32 0.16
N VAL A 45 -20.45 -1.52 -0.39
CA VAL A 45 -19.25 -2.31 -0.08
C VAL A 45 -17.98 -1.54 -0.46
N MET A 46 -17.96 -0.92 -1.65
CA MET A 46 -16.85 -0.08 -2.09
C MET A 46 -16.66 1.15 -1.19
N GLY A 47 -17.75 1.77 -0.74
CA GLY A 47 -17.73 2.88 0.20
C GLY A 47 -17.09 2.49 1.53
N VAL A 48 -17.53 1.39 2.13
CA VAL A 48 -16.98 0.86 3.39
C VAL A 48 -15.49 0.53 3.23
N SER A 49 -15.10 -0.13 2.14
CA SER A 49 -13.70 -0.41 1.81
C SER A 49 -12.86 0.87 1.69
N ASN A 50 -13.40 1.92 1.07
CA ASN A 50 -12.70 3.19 0.92
C ASN A 50 -12.55 3.93 2.26
N THR A 51 -13.57 3.88 3.13
CA THR A 51 -13.49 4.44 4.48
C THR A 51 -12.41 3.72 5.31
N ALA A 52 -12.40 2.39 5.27
CA ALA A 52 -11.36 1.60 5.94
C ALA A 52 -9.95 1.94 5.40
N GLY A 53 -9.80 2.06 4.08
CA GLY A 53 -8.55 2.49 3.45
C GLY A 53 -8.11 3.89 3.86
N THR A 54 -9.04 4.84 3.97
CA THR A 54 -8.76 6.20 4.40
C THR A 54 -8.29 6.24 5.86
N LEU A 55 -8.96 5.50 6.75
CA LEU A 55 -8.57 5.39 8.16
C LEU A 55 -7.18 4.77 8.31
N ALA A 56 -6.90 3.69 7.57
CA ALA A 56 -5.57 3.09 7.51
C ALA A 56 -4.51 4.09 7.01
N GLY A 57 -4.86 4.95 6.05
CA GLY A 57 -4.02 6.03 5.58
C GLY A 57 -3.67 7.05 6.68
N ILE A 58 -4.66 7.50 7.45
CA ILE A 58 -4.45 8.44 8.57
C ILE A 58 -3.48 7.83 9.60
N ILE A 59 -3.71 6.58 9.99
CA ILE A 59 -2.85 5.86 10.95
C ILE A 59 -1.44 5.68 10.35
N GLY A 60 -1.33 5.33 9.07
CA GLY A 60 -0.05 5.16 8.38
C GLY A 60 0.80 6.43 8.35
N VAL A 61 0.17 7.59 8.18
CA VAL A 61 0.87 8.89 8.22
C VAL A 61 1.41 9.18 9.62
N ASP A 62 0.62 9.00 10.68
CA ASP A 62 1.06 9.19 12.08
C ASP A 62 2.24 8.27 12.43
N LEU A 63 2.13 6.98 12.08
CA LEU A 63 3.18 5.99 12.30
C LEU A 63 4.47 6.33 11.54
N THR A 64 4.35 6.78 10.29
CA THR A 64 5.50 7.22 9.49
C THR A 64 6.18 8.43 10.12
N GLY A 65 5.41 9.38 10.65
CA GLY A 65 5.93 10.55 11.36
C GLY A 65 6.74 10.14 12.60
N LYS A 66 6.17 9.27 13.45
CA LYS A 66 6.86 8.75 14.65
C LYS A 66 8.12 7.94 14.31
N LEU A 67 8.06 7.15 13.24
CA LEU A 67 9.21 6.37 12.77
C LEU A 67 10.34 7.29 12.30
N LEU A 68 10.00 8.37 11.61
CA LEU A 68 10.97 9.36 11.14
C LEU A 68 11.56 10.17 12.29
N GLU A 69 10.77 10.51 13.30
CA GLU A 69 11.23 11.17 14.53
C GLU A 69 12.19 10.26 15.31
N ALA A 70 11.84 8.98 15.50
CA ALA A 70 12.74 8.00 16.09
C ALA A 70 14.06 7.84 15.29
N ALA A 71 13.99 7.85 13.96
CA ALA A 71 15.17 7.79 13.11
C ALA A 71 16.08 9.01 13.27
N LYS A 72 15.52 10.22 13.48
CA LYS A 72 16.29 11.44 13.78
C LYS A 72 17.03 11.37 15.12
N PHE A 73 16.46 10.71 16.13
CA PHE A 73 17.13 10.52 17.43
C PHE A 73 18.34 9.58 17.34
N VAL A 74 18.28 8.56 16.47
CA VAL A 74 19.35 7.55 16.31
C VAL A 74 20.42 8.01 15.31
N HIS A 75 20.00 8.65 14.23
CA HIS A 75 20.86 9.19 13.20
C HIS A 75 20.52 10.67 13.09
N SER A 76 21.32 11.55 13.69
CA SER A 76 21.13 13.01 13.73
C SER A 76 20.99 13.69 12.36
N ASP A 77 21.06 12.94 11.26
CA ASP A 77 20.93 13.39 9.90
C ASP A 77 19.90 12.53 9.12
N LEU A 78 18.82 13.19 8.69
CA LEU A 78 17.76 12.60 7.87
C LEU A 78 18.18 12.41 6.40
N SER A 79 19.32 12.99 6.01
CA SER A 79 19.89 12.84 4.69
C SER A 79 20.50 11.45 4.45
N ASN A 80 20.64 10.64 5.50
CA ASN A 80 21.11 9.26 5.36
C ASN A 80 19.99 8.35 4.79
N PRO A 81 20.27 7.60 3.70
CA PRO A 81 19.30 6.71 3.08
C PRO A 81 18.89 5.52 3.98
N GLU A 82 19.73 5.13 4.95
CA GLU A 82 19.42 4.06 5.90
C GLU A 82 18.23 4.42 6.82
N SER A 83 18.08 5.70 7.20
CA SER A 83 16.96 6.17 8.05
C SER A 83 15.60 5.93 7.40
N TRP A 84 15.53 5.97 6.07
CA TRP A 84 14.30 5.77 5.29
C TRP A 84 14.00 4.31 4.98
N ARG A 85 14.98 3.42 5.18
CA ARG A 85 14.83 2.00 4.85
C ARG A 85 13.68 1.36 5.63
N SER A 86 13.56 1.64 6.92
CA SER A 86 12.46 1.15 7.77
C SER A 86 11.10 1.69 7.31
N VAL A 87 11.03 2.96 6.90
CA VAL A 87 9.81 3.62 6.40
C VAL A 87 9.29 2.93 5.13
N PHE A 88 10.17 2.48 4.24
CA PHE A 88 9.77 1.77 3.02
C PHE A 88 9.62 0.25 3.21
N MET A 89 10.30 -0.34 4.20
CA MET A 89 10.25 -1.78 4.45
C MET A 89 8.91 -2.19 5.08
N ILE A 90 8.43 -1.44 6.09
CA ILE A 90 7.21 -1.79 6.83
C ILE A 90 5.97 -1.84 5.90
N PRO A 91 5.67 -0.81 5.09
CA PRO A 91 4.55 -0.87 4.14
C PRO A 91 4.75 -1.95 3.08
N GLY A 92 5.99 -2.19 2.64
CA GLY A 92 6.29 -3.24 1.65
C GLY A 92 5.92 -4.63 2.15
N VAL A 93 6.28 -4.95 3.40
CA VAL A 93 5.93 -6.22 4.05
C VAL A 93 4.41 -6.32 4.26
N LEU A 94 3.78 -5.23 4.74
CA LEU A 94 2.33 -5.17 4.93
C LEU A 94 1.56 -5.40 3.63
N CYS A 95 2.02 -4.84 2.50
CA CYS A 95 1.42 -5.07 1.19
C CYS A 95 1.54 -6.53 0.74
N ILE A 96 2.67 -7.20 1.01
CA ILE A 96 2.85 -8.62 0.66
C ILE A 96 1.88 -9.49 1.47
N PHE A 97 1.82 -9.30 2.79
CA PHE A 97 0.89 -10.04 3.64
C PHE A 97 -0.57 -9.78 3.28
N SER A 98 -0.92 -8.53 2.97
CA SER A 98 -2.27 -8.15 2.55
C SER A 98 -2.63 -8.80 1.21
N SER A 99 -1.70 -8.83 0.26
CA SER A 99 -1.88 -9.50 -1.05
C SER A 99 -2.09 -11.00 -0.88
N LEU A 100 -1.29 -11.66 -0.04
CA LEU A 100 -1.48 -13.08 0.28
C LEU A 100 -2.83 -13.35 0.94
N GLY A 101 -3.23 -12.52 1.90
CA GLY A 101 -4.55 -12.60 2.52
C GLY A 101 -5.67 -12.44 1.48
N PHE A 102 -5.54 -11.47 0.57
CA PHE A 102 -6.50 -11.29 -0.51
C PHE A 102 -6.58 -12.52 -1.42
N LEU A 103 -5.44 -13.06 -1.87
CA LEU A 103 -5.41 -14.25 -2.72
C LEU A 103 -6.00 -15.50 -2.06
N LEU A 104 -5.86 -15.64 -0.74
CA LEU A 104 -6.41 -16.78 0.01
C LEU A 104 -7.91 -16.67 0.27
N PHE A 105 -8.44 -15.46 0.47
CA PHE A 105 -9.82 -15.24 0.91
C PHE A 105 -10.74 -14.60 -0.14
N SER A 106 -10.22 -14.08 -1.25
CA SER A 106 -11.05 -13.49 -2.31
C SER A 106 -11.88 -14.58 -2.99
N THR A 107 -13.18 -14.33 -3.16
CA THR A 107 -14.08 -15.15 -3.98
C THR A 107 -14.73 -14.30 -5.06
N GLY A 108 -14.99 -14.89 -6.23
CA GLY A 108 -15.73 -14.26 -7.33
C GLY A 108 -17.18 -14.72 -7.43
N GLU A 109 -17.66 -15.54 -6.48
CA GLU A 109 -19.04 -16.00 -6.48
C GLU A 109 -19.99 -14.93 -5.92
N ARG A 110 -21.20 -14.86 -6.48
CA ARG A 110 -22.26 -13.96 -6.00
C ARG A 110 -22.77 -14.44 -4.65
N ILE A 111 -22.50 -13.69 -3.60
CA ILE A 111 -22.91 -14.05 -2.23
C ILE A 111 -24.34 -13.55 -1.96
N PHE A 112 -24.78 -12.48 -2.63
CA PHE A 112 -26.12 -11.90 -2.49
C PHE A 112 -26.91 -12.04 -3.80
N HIS A 113 -28.04 -12.75 -3.74
CA HIS A 113 -28.95 -12.98 -4.87
C HIS A 113 -29.98 -11.83 -5.01
#